data_AF-A0A9Y1BJP0-F1
#
_entry.id   AF-A0A9Y1BJP0-F1
#
_cell.length_a   1.000
_cell.length_b   1.000
_cell.length_c   1.000
_cell.angle_alpha   90.00
_cell.angle_beta   90.00
_cell.angle_gamma   90.00
#
_symmetry.space_group_name_H-M   'P 1'
#
loop_
_entity.id
_entity.type
_entity.pdbx_description
1 polymer ?
#
loop_
_entity_poly.entity_id
_entity_poly.type
_entity_poly.pdbx_seq_one_letter_code
_entity_poly.pdbx_strand_id
1 'polypeptide(L)'
;MQVYHVVKKELKELKSPYTFLDGDVYVVETDNILWVWIGKRSYADDKAVGAWAAKVIEEKNKKLEIKTIMQGDEPPEFLDIIEFEVKRGDTPGFLKHIDIKVKKDFRLLHIEQNEKGEVITKEIPIEYKLFESDDAFVLDFYDEIYIWIGKDCQVKEKYEAGKIARQLEVERKRIPIVYVIEEGDEPEGFRDMITKMAWRDAALELRNDDKKEDSSKKKKWWQFWK
;
A
#
# COMPACT_ATOMS: atom_id res chain seq x y z
N MET A 1 -14.84 -35.59 -15.56
CA MET A 1 -14.54 -34.21 -15.12
C MET A 1 -13.43 -34.24 -14.09
N GLN A 2 -12.40 -33.43 -14.30
CA GLN A 2 -11.28 -33.23 -13.35
C GLN A 2 -11.21 -31.76 -12.99
N VAL A 3 -10.91 -31.46 -11.72
CA VAL A 3 -10.83 -30.08 -11.21
C VAL A 3 -9.44 -29.87 -10.66
N TYR A 4 -8.79 -28.81 -11.10
CA TYR A 4 -7.42 -28.48 -10.70
C TYR A 4 -7.37 -27.10 -10.07
N HIS A 5 -6.62 -26.99 -8.98
CA HIS A 5 -6.24 -25.76 -8.34
C HIS A 5 -4.86 -25.34 -8.83
N VAL A 6 -4.73 -24.11 -9.32
CA VAL A 6 -3.43 -23.53 -9.66
C VAL A 6 -2.72 -23.15 -8.37
N VAL A 7 -1.61 -23.82 -8.06
CA VAL A 7 -0.79 -23.50 -6.89
C VAL A 7 0.65 -23.33 -7.33
N LYS A 8 1.15 -22.08 -7.23
CA LYS A 8 2.48 -21.69 -7.71
C LYS A 8 2.65 -21.95 -9.21
N LYS A 9 3.24 -23.08 -9.60
CA LYS A 9 3.53 -23.45 -11.01
C LYS A 9 2.95 -24.81 -11.38
N GLU A 10 2.08 -25.35 -10.52
CA GLU A 10 1.56 -26.72 -10.65
C GLU A 10 0.03 -26.72 -10.58
N LEU A 11 -0.56 -27.72 -11.22
CA LEU A 11 -1.98 -28.04 -11.10
C LEU A 11 -2.15 -29.11 -10.04
N LYS A 12 -2.89 -28.80 -8.97
CA LYS A 12 -3.26 -29.77 -7.93
C LYS A 12 -4.68 -30.23 -8.14
N GLU A 13 -4.86 -31.52 -8.37
CA GLU A 13 -6.19 -32.10 -8.51
C GLU A 13 -6.98 -31.98 -7.19
N LEU A 14 -8.21 -31.48 -7.28
CA LEU A 14 -9.16 -31.37 -6.18
C LEU A 14 -10.20 -32.49 -6.24
N LYS A 15 -10.68 -32.89 -5.07
CA LYS A 15 -11.78 -33.85 -4.91
C LYS A 15 -13.01 -33.15 -4.35
N SER A 16 -14.20 -33.60 -4.75
CA SER A 16 -15.47 -33.10 -4.23
C SER A 16 -15.61 -33.39 -2.72
N PRO A 17 -16.21 -32.50 -1.91
CA PRO A 17 -16.81 -31.21 -2.30
C PRO A 17 -15.77 -30.15 -2.67
N TYR A 18 -16.08 -29.34 -3.68
CA TYR A 18 -15.16 -28.33 -4.20
C TYR A 18 -15.30 -27.01 -3.45
N THR A 19 -14.15 -26.48 -3.01
CA THR A 19 -14.03 -25.16 -2.40
C THR A 19 -13.06 -24.32 -3.23
N PHE A 20 -13.55 -23.23 -3.81
CA PHE A 20 -12.72 -22.27 -4.54
C PHE A 20 -12.40 -21.08 -3.65
N LEU A 21 -11.15 -20.61 -3.70
CA LEU A 21 -10.74 -19.37 -3.08
C LEU A 21 -10.87 -18.24 -4.12
N ASP A 22 -11.45 -17.11 -3.71
CA ASP A 22 -11.62 -15.94 -4.57
C ASP A 22 -10.30 -15.20 -4.89
N GLY A 23 -9.21 -15.57 -4.24
CA GLY A 23 -7.83 -15.19 -4.60
C GLY A 23 -7.14 -16.13 -5.59
N ASP A 24 -7.74 -17.28 -5.92
CA ASP A 24 -7.04 -18.30 -6.71
C ASP A 24 -7.66 -18.49 -8.11
N VAL A 25 -6.98 -19.31 -8.91
CA VAL A 25 -7.41 -19.74 -10.26
C VAL A 25 -7.59 -21.26 -10.28
N TYR A 26 -8.65 -21.72 -10.93
CA TYR A 26 -9.00 -23.14 -11.05
C TYR A 26 -9.18 -23.51 -12.51
N VAL A 27 -8.80 -24.73 -12.86
CA VAL A 27 -9.00 -25.31 -14.19
C VAL A 27 -9.93 -26.51 -14.06
N VAL A 28 -11.08 -26.49 -14.74
CA VAL A 28 -12.06 -27.58 -14.75
C VAL A 28 -12.08 -28.22 -16.13
N GLU A 29 -11.59 -29.44 -16.22
CA GLU A 29 -11.56 -30.23 -17.44
C GLU A 29 -12.83 -31.10 -17.54
N THR A 30 -13.61 -30.86 -18.60
CA THR A 30 -14.74 -31.68 -19.01
C THR A 30 -14.42 -32.38 -20.33
N ASP A 31 -15.37 -33.16 -20.88
CA ASP A 31 -15.12 -33.96 -22.08
C ASP A 31 -14.78 -33.12 -23.32
N ASN A 32 -15.34 -31.91 -23.43
CA ASN A 32 -15.18 -31.03 -24.59
C ASN A 32 -14.74 -29.58 -24.24
N ILE A 33 -14.84 -29.17 -22.98
CA ILE A 33 -14.55 -27.80 -22.56
C ILE A 33 -13.56 -27.82 -21.40
N LEU A 34 -12.55 -26.96 -21.49
CA LEU A 34 -11.61 -26.68 -20.43
C LEU A 34 -11.89 -25.28 -19.85
N TRP A 35 -12.50 -25.26 -18.67
CA TRP A 35 -12.87 -24.02 -18.01
C TRP A 35 -11.72 -23.50 -17.17
N VAL A 36 -11.41 -22.21 -17.30
CA VAL A 36 -10.47 -21.50 -16.44
C VAL A 36 -11.26 -20.52 -15.61
N TRP A 37 -11.51 -20.88 -14.35
CA TRP A 37 -12.20 -20.02 -13.39
C TRP A 37 -11.20 -19.10 -12.69
N ILE A 38 -11.48 -17.80 -12.71
CA ILE A 38 -10.60 -16.75 -12.18
C ILE A 38 -11.28 -16.06 -11.00
N GLY A 39 -10.71 -16.20 -9.80
CA GLY A 39 -11.17 -15.50 -8.60
C GLY A 39 -11.02 -13.98 -8.73
N LYS A 40 -11.96 -13.21 -8.17
CA LYS A 40 -11.98 -11.73 -8.25
C LYS A 40 -10.71 -11.07 -7.73
N ARG A 41 -10.06 -11.69 -6.75
CA ARG A 41 -8.86 -11.18 -6.07
C ARG A 41 -7.58 -11.88 -6.50
N SER A 42 -7.64 -12.72 -7.53
CA SER A 42 -6.47 -13.44 -8.03
C SER A 42 -5.41 -12.55 -8.65
N TYR A 43 -4.16 -12.91 -8.39
CA TYR A 43 -2.99 -12.19 -8.87
C TYR A 43 -2.67 -12.55 -10.33
N ALA A 44 -1.86 -11.69 -10.96
CA ALA A 44 -1.53 -11.81 -12.38
C ALA A 44 -0.74 -13.10 -12.70
N ASP A 45 0.05 -13.59 -11.75
CA ASP A 45 0.84 -14.80 -11.89
C ASP A 45 -0.01 -16.07 -11.86
N ASP A 46 -1.00 -16.16 -10.97
CA ASP A 46 -1.92 -17.31 -10.95
C ASP A 46 -2.79 -17.36 -12.22
N LYS A 47 -3.21 -16.20 -12.73
CA LYS A 47 -3.92 -16.09 -14.02
C LYS A 47 -3.05 -16.57 -15.19
N ALA A 48 -1.78 -16.15 -15.20
CA ALA A 48 -0.84 -16.55 -16.24
C ALA A 48 -0.59 -18.06 -16.21
N VAL A 49 -0.45 -18.65 -15.02
CA VAL A 49 -0.26 -20.11 -14.87
C VAL A 49 -1.51 -20.87 -15.27
N GLY A 50 -2.71 -20.41 -14.88
CA GLY A 50 -3.97 -21.03 -15.28
C GLY A 50 -4.18 -21.00 -16.80
N ALA A 51 -3.91 -19.87 -17.45
CA ALA A 51 -4.00 -19.74 -18.90
C ALA A 51 -2.98 -20.63 -19.64
N TRP A 52 -1.73 -20.65 -19.16
CA TRP A 52 -0.68 -21.50 -19.73
C TRP A 52 -1.01 -22.98 -19.56
N ALA A 53 -1.44 -23.39 -18.36
CA ALA A 53 -1.85 -24.75 -18.06
C ALA A 53 -3.01 -25.20 -18.96
N ALA A 54 -4.02 -24.35 -19.15
CA ALA A 54 -5.12 -24.63 -20.05
C ALA A 54 -4.64 -24.87 -21.48
N LYS A 55 -3.68 -24.06 -21.97
CA LYS A 55 -3.13 -24.22 -23.30
C LYS A 55 -2.35 -25.54 -23.47
N VAL A 56 -1.57 -25.92 -22.46
CA VAL A 56 -0.82 -27.20 -22.47
C VAL A 56 -1.75 -28.41 -22.48
N ILE A 57 -2.90 -28.34 -21.78
CA ILE A 57 -3.90 -29.42 -21.78
C ILE A 57 -4.60 -29.51 -23.14
N GLU A 58 -5.02 -28.39 -23.71
CA GLU A 58 -5.64 -28.31 -25.04
C GLU A 58 -4.70 -28.81 -26.15
N GLU A 59 -3.39 -28.55 -26.07
CA GLU A 59 -2.43 -29.09 -27.03
C GLU A 59 -2.36 -30.62 -27.03
N LYS A 60 -2.55 -31.26 -25.87
CA LYS A 60 -2.61 -32.72 -25.74
C LYS A 60 -3.95 -33.28 -26.21
N ASN A 61 -5.02 -32.52 -26.06
CA ASN A 61 -6.36 -32.88 -26.49
C ASN A 61 -7.03 -31.73 -27.26
N LYS A 62 -6.74 -31.66 -28.56
CA LYS A 62 -7.23 -30.59 -29.47
C LYS A 62 -8.74 -30.52 -29.65
N LYS A 63 -9.50 -31.43 -29.03
CA LYS A 63 -10.97 -31.38 -29.01
C LYS A 63 -11.50 -30.42 -27.95
N LEU A 64 -10.68 -30.05 -26.97
CA LEU A 64 -11.07 -29.17 -25.88
C LEU A 64 -11.13 -27.72 -26.34
N GLU A 65 -12.26 -27.06 -26.10
CA GLU A 65 -12.39 -25.61 -26.20
C GLU A 65 -12.05 -24.97 -24.85
N ILE A 66 -11.15 -23.97 -24.83
CA ILE A 66 -10.82 -23.24 -23.59
C ILE A 66 -11.84 -22.12 -23.38
N LYS A 67 -12.51 -22.12 -22.23
CA LYS A 67 -13.40 -21.02 -21.80
C LYS A 67 -12.92 -20.41 -20.49
N THR A 68 -12.72 -19.10 -20.47
CA THR A 68 -12.34 -18.37 -19.25
C THR A 68 -13.57 -17.74 -18.62
N ILE A 69 -13.76 -17.95 -17.32
CA ILE A 69 -14.90 -17.45 -16.54
C ILE A 69 -14.38 -16.66 -15.34
N MET A 70 -14.99 -15.51 -15.08
CA MET A 70 -14.69 -14.69 -13.92
C MET A 70 -15.64 -15.06 -12.78
N GLN A 71 -15.14 -15.07 -11.55
CA GLN A 71 -15.99 -15.28 -10.38
C GLN A 71 -17.17 -14.29 -10.36
N GLY A 72 -18.39 -14.81 -10.23
CA GLY A 72 -19.64 -14.06 -10.23
C GLY A 72 -20.28 -13.87 -11.62
N ASP A 73 -19.55 -14.19 -12.70
CA ASP A 73 -20.03 -14.17 -14.08
C ASP A 73 -20.08 -15.60 -14.66
N GLU A 74 -20.28 -16.61 -13.81
CA GLU A 74 -20.34 -18.00 -14.24
C GLU A 74 -21.58 -18.27 -15.11
N PRO A 75 -21.41 -18.82 -16.32
CA PRO A 75 -22.55 -19.12 -17.17
C PRO A 75 -23.33 -20.34 -16.62
N PRO A 76 -24.64 -20.44 -16.89
CA PRO A 76 -25.46 -21.57 -16.41
C PRO A 76 -24.90 -22.95 -16.80
N GLU A 77 -24.35 -23.08 -18.01
CA GLU A 77 -23.70 -24.30 -18.50
C GLU A 77 -22.49 -24.74 -17.64
N PHE A 78 -21.83 -23.80 -16.95
CA PHE A 78 -20.78 -24.13 -15.98
C PHE A 78 -21.36 -24.51 -14.62
N LEU A 79 -22.41 -23.81 -14.16
CA LEU A 79 -23.03 -24.11 -12.87
C LEU A 79 -23.76 -25.46 -12.85
N ASP A 80 -24.27 -25.92 -14.00
CA ASP A 80 -24.92 -27.21 -14.15
C ASP A 80 -23.95 -28.40 -14.06
N ILE A 81 -22.65 -28.20 -14.31
CA ILE A 81 -21.64 -29.28 -14.34
C ILE A 81 -20.88 -29.44 -13.03
N ILE A 82 -20.80 -28.40 -12.19
CA ILE A 82 -19.98 -28.41 -10.98
C ILE A 82 -20.66 -27.67 -9.84
N GLU A 83 -20.75 -28.34 -8.69
CA GLU A 83 -21.17 -27.74 -7.43
C GLU A 83 -19.94 -27.38 -6.60
N PHE A 84 -19.81 -26.10 -6.25
CA PHE A 84 -18.68 -25.58 -5.48
C PHE A 84 -19.10 -24.42 -4.57
N GLU A 85 -18.38 -24.24 -3.48
CA GLU A 85 -18.48 -23.05 -2.63
C GLU A 85 -17.31 -22.10 -2.91
N VAL A 86 -17.54 -20.78 -2.83
CA VAL A 86 -16.47 -19.78 -2.90
C VAL A 86 -16.19 -19.21 -1.52
N LYS A 87 -14.93 -19.30 -1.08
CA LYS A 87 -14.43 -18.77 0.19
C LYS A 87 -13.46 -17.63 -0.01
N ARG A 88 -13.46 -16.71 0.95
CA ARG A 88 -12.46 -15.64 1.08
C ARG A 88 -11.10 -16.28 1.41
N GLY A 89 -10.16 -16.26 0.48
CA GLY A 89 -8.82 -16.79 0.72
C GLY A 89 -7.89 -16.58 -0.47
N ASP A 90 -6.63 -16.94 -0.30
CA ASP A 90 -5.60 -16.86 -1.34
C ASP A 90 -4.49 -17.86 -1.00
N THR A 91 -3.99 -18.57 -2.00
CA THR A 91 -2.85 -19.46 -1.85
C THR A 91 -1.59 -18.73 -2.31
N PRO A 92 -0.44 -18.82 -1.60
CA PRO A 92 0.76 -18.14 -2.03
C PRO A 92 1.17 -18.55 -3.46
N GLY A 93 1.12 -17.59 -4.39
CA GLY A 93 1.56 -17.78 -5.77
C GLY A 93 3.08 -17.94 -5.91
N PHE A 94 3.57 -17.97 -7.15
CA PHE A 94 5.01 -18.18 -7.39
C PHE A 94 5.81 -16.87 -7.39
N LEU A 95 5.17 -15.73 -7.65
CA LEU A 95 5.79 -14.44 -7.41
C LEU A 95 5.72 -14.11 -5.92
N LYS A 96 6.71 -13.34 -5.43
CA LYS A 96 6.55 -12.71 -4.13
C LYS A 96 5.56 -11.56 -4.28
N HIS A 97 4.31 -11.79 -3.90
CA HIS A 97 3.34 -10.72 -3.67
C HIS A 97 3.79 -9.98 -2.42
N ILE A 98 4.52 -8.89 -2.64
CA ILE A 98 4.83 -7.99 -1.54
C ILE A 98 3.54 -7.23 -1.29
N ASP A 99 2.75 -7.68 -0.32
CA ASP A 99 1.87 -6.81 0.43
C ASP A 99 2.77 -5.79 1.12
N ILE A 100 3.13 -4.73 0.40
CA ILE A 100 3.84 -3.62 1.02
C ILE A 100 2.77 -2.97 1.91
N LYS A 101 2.67 -3.47 3.15
CA LYS A 101 2.22 -2.64 4.28
C LYS A 101 3.30 -1.57 4.43
N VAL A 102 3.34 -0.64 3.49
CA VAL A 102 4.12 0.58 3.66
C VAL A 102 3.47 1.21 4.87
N LYS A 103 4.19 1.25 5.99
CA LYS A 103 3.83 2.14 7.06
C LYS A 103 3.93 3.53 6.43
N LYS A 104 2.78 4.09 6.03
CA LYS A 104 2.71 5.44 5.48
C LYS A 104 2.99 6.36 6.66
N ASP A 105 4.27 6.56 6.96
CA ASP A 105 4.70 7.52 7.96
C ASP A 105 4.50 8.89 7.33
N PHE A 106 3.47 9.60 7.79
CA PHE A 106 3.31 11.00 7.45
C PHE A 106 4.18 11.81 8.38
N ARG A 107 4.87 12.80 7.80
CA ARG A 107 5.91 13.56 8.51
C ARG A 107 5.81 15.03 8.13
N LEU A 108 6.11 15.90 9.08
CA LEU A 108 6.39 17.31 8.82
C LEU A 108 7.86 17.57 9.10
N LEU A 109 8.58 18.06 8.10
CA LEU A 109 9.99 18.41 8.21
C LEU A 109 10.10 19.93 8.27
N HIS A 110 10.70 20.45 9.33
CA HIS A 110 11.05 21.85 9.52
C HIS A 110 12.49 22.06 9.05
N ILE A 111 12.68 23.07 8.20
CA ILE A 111 13.96 23.41 7.58
C ILE A 111 14.26 24.86 7.94
N GLU A 112 15.23 25.01 8.84
CA GLU A 112 15.65 26.30 9.39
C GLU A 112 17.14 26.53 9.12
N GLN A 113 17.55 27.79 9.01
CA GLN A 113 18.95 28.17 8.97
C GLN A 113 19.42 28.69 10.34
N ASN A 114 20.45 28.06 10.90
CA ASN A 114 21.01 28.50 12.18
C ASN A 114 21.80 29.82 12.07
N GLU A 115 22.15 30.41 13.21
CA GLU A 115 22.94 31.66 13.28
C GLU A 115 24.31 31.57 12.56
N LYS A 116 24.86 30.37 12.35
CA LYS A 116 26.12 30.13 11.64
C LYS A 116 25.93 30.04 10.12
N GLY A 117 24.69 30.09 9.63
CA GLY A 117 24.35 30.00 8.22
C GLY A 117 24.26 28.57 7.66
N GLU A 118 24.19 27.58 8.55
CA GLU A 118 24.01 26.16 8.23
C GLU A 118 22.52 25.81 8.24
N VAL A 119 22.06 25.04 7.24
CA VAL A 119 20.68 24.57 7.17
C VAL A 119 20.52 23.30 8.00
N ILE A 120 19.50 23.26 8.83
CA ILE A 120 19.16 22.14 9.70
C ILE A 120 17.76 21.67 9.32
N THR A 121 17.57 20.34 9.25
CA THR A 121 16.27 19.72 9.02
C THR A 121 15.89 18.87 10.22
N LYS A 122 14.67 19.05 10.73
CA LYS A 122 14.13 18.30 11.87
C LYS A 122 12.72 17.81 11.56
N GLU A 123 12.40 16.60 11.98
CA GLU A 123 11.02 16.12 11.97
C GLU A 123 10.28 16.68 13.20
N ILE A 124 9.14 17.32 12.95
CA ILE A 124 8.29 17.95 13.97
C ILE A 124 6.85 17.44 13.84
N PRO A 125 6.00 17.65 14.87
CA PRO A 125 4.60 17.25 14.80
C PRO A 125 3.85 17.94 13.65
N ILE A 126 2.91 17.24 13.03
CA ILE A 126 2.06 17.77 11.96
C ILE A 126 1.03 18.71 12.58
N GLU A 127 1.39 19.98 12.74
CA GLU A 127 0.52 21.03 13.27
C GLU A 127 0.74 22.35 12.51
N TYR A 128 -0.29 22.90 11.88
CA TYR A 128 -0.17 24.14 11.09
C TYR A 128 0.37 25.33 11.90
N LYS A 129 0.13 25.35 13.22
CA LYS A 129 0.61 26.41 14.11
C LYS A 129 2.13 26.45 14.30
N LEU A 130 2.84 25.40 13.88
CA LEU A 130 4.30 25.29 13.94
C LEU A 130 4.98 25.82 12.66
N PHE A 131 4.20 26.25 11.68
CA PHE A 131 4.74 26.84 10.45
C PHE A 131 5.16 28.27 10.77
N GLU A 132 6.43 28.57 10.51
CA GLU A 132 7.09 29.83 10.83
C GLU A 132 7.42 30.57 9.53
N SER A 133 7.15 31.88 9.49
CA SER A 133 7.27 32.69 8.28
C SER A 133 8.71 32.83 7.76
N ASP A 134 9.69 32.63 8.62
CA ASP A 134 11.12 32.74 8.34
C ASP A 134 11.76 31.45 7.84
N ASP A 135 10.99 30.35 7.74
CA ASP A 135 11.52 29.02 7.42
C ASP A 135 10.76 28.31 6.28
N ALA A 136 11.30 27.17 5.85
CA ALA A 136 10.65 26.26 4.91
C ALA A 136 10.21 24.96 5.58
N PHE A 137 9.14 24.35 5.07
CA PHE A 137 8.60 23.10 5.59
C PHE A 137 8.31 22.12 4.47
N VAL A 138 8.51 20.83 4.73
CA VAL A 138 8.13 19.74 3.82
C VAL A 138 7.16 18.82 4.55
N LEU A 139 5.92 18.79 4.07
CA LEU A 139 4.88 17.89 4.55
C LEU A 139 4.80 16.68 3.61
N ASP A 140 5.13 15.53 4.16
CA ASP A 140 5.22 14.28 3.43
C ASP A 140 3.98 13.41 3.67
N PHE A 141 3.07 13.41 2.68
CA PHE A 141 1.86 12.61 2.65
C PHE A 141 1.96 11.34 1.79
N TYR A 142 3.19 10.82 1.62
CA TYR A 142 3.51 9.63 0.85
C TYR A 142 3.22 9.73 -0.66
N ASP A 143 1.94 9.82 -1.03
CA ASP A 143 1.48 9.99 -2.41
C ASP A 143 1.53 11.46 -2.86
N GLU A 144 1.57 12.39 -1.89
CA GLU A 144 1.65 13.84 -2.11
C GLU A 144 2.74 14.44 -1.21
N ILE A 145 3.49 15.41 -1.71
CA ILE A 145 4.49 16.17 -0.96
C ILE A 145 4.15 17.64 -1.09
N TYR A 146 4.05 18.35 0.03
CA TYR A 146 3.81 19.78 0.05
C TYR A 146 5.05 20.48 0.59
N ILE A 147 5.65 21.33 -0.23
CA ILE A 147 6.70 22.25 0.17
C ILE A 147 6.01 23.56 0.52
N TRP A 148 6.02 23.94 1.78
CA TRP A 148 5.52 25.24 2.23
C TRP A 148 6.69 26.19 2.45
N ILE A 149 6.58 27.39 1.90
CA ILE A 149 7.63 28.41 1.89
C ILE A 149 7.15 29.62 2.67
N GLY A 150 7.80 29.91 3.80
CA GLY A 150 7.56 31.13 4.56
C GLY A 150 7.90 32.38 3.74
N LYS A 151 7.19 33.49 4.02
CA LYS A 151 7.39 34.74 3.28
C LYS A 151 8.80 35.33 3.45
N ASP A 152 9.42 35.10 4.62
CA ASP A 152 10.73 35.61 5.03
C ASP A 152 11.83 34.52 4.94
N CYS A 153 11.48 33.35 4.39
CA CYS A 153 12.36 32.19 4.23
C CYS A 153 13.58 32.46 3.34
N GLN A 154 14.74 31.98 3.80
CA GLN A 154 16.02 32.11 3.12
C GLN A 154 16.12 31.18 1.91
N VAL A 155 16.83 31.63 0.86
CA VAL A 155 17.01 30.86 -0.39
C VAL A 155 17.62 29.47 -0.14
N LYS A 156 18.50 29.33 0.85
CA LYS A 156 19.12 28.05 1.21
C LYS A 156 18.12 27.04 1.77
N GLU A 157 17.15 27.49 2.58
CA GLU A 157 16.09 26.63 3.13
C GLU A 157 15.17 26.15 2.00
N LYS A 158 14.76 27.06 1.10
CA LYS A 158 13.96 26.71 -0.09
C LYS A 158 14.65 25.65 -0.95
N TYR A 159 15.97 25.80 -1.15
CA TYR A 159 16.76 24.84 -1.91
C TYR A 159 16.82 23.47 -1.23
N GLU A 160 17.05 23.44 0.10
CA GLU A 160 17.09 22.17 0.83
C GLU A 160 15.72 21.48 0.87
N ALA A 161 14.62 22.23 0.96
CA ALA A 161 13.26 21.71 0.86
C ALA A 161 13.00 21.01 -0.48
N GLY A 162 13.40 21.64 -1.59
CA GLY A 162 13.30 21.03 -2.92
C GLY A 162 14.17 19.79 -3.06
N LYS A 163 15.38 19.79 -2.48
CA LYS A 163 16.27 18.63 -2.47
C LYS A 163 15.69 17.45 -1.67
N ILE A 164 15.08 17.71 -0.52
CA ILE A 164 14.39 16.70 0.28
C ILE A 164 13.21 16.11 -0.50
N ALA A 165 12.35 16.94 -1.08
CA ALA A 165 11.24 16.46 -1.91
C ALA A 165 11.73 15.55 -3.05
N ARG A 166 12.82 15.95 -3.73
CA ARG A 166 13.44 15.14 -4.78
C ARG A 166 13.99 13.80 -4.27
N GLN A 167 14.58 13.76 -3.08
CA GLN A 167 15.05 12.51 -2.46
C GLN A 167 13.87 11.58 -2.17
N LEU A 168 12.79 12.10 -1.59
CA LEU A 168 11.56 11.34 -1.31
C LEU A 168 10.93 10.78 -2.60
N GLU A 169 10.95 11.53 -3.70
CA GLU A 169 10.51 11.03 -5.02
C GLU A 169 11.35 9.85 -5.50
N VAL A 170 12.67 9.90 -5.35
CA VAL A 170 13.59 8.84 -5.82
C VAL A 170 13.47 7.57 -4.97
N GLU A 171 13.26 7.72 -3.66
CA GLU A 171 13.09 6.58 -2.75
C GLU A 171 11.80 5.79 -3.03
N ARG A 172 10.79 6.44 -3.63
CA ARG A 172 9.47 5.85 -3.84
C ARG A 172 9.36 5.16 -5.20
N LYS A 173 8.77 3.96 -5.20
CA LYS A 173 8.41 3.21 -6.43
C LYS A 173 7.24 3.86 -7.22
N ARG A 174 6.68 4.95 -6.70
CA ARG A 174 5.65 5.79 -7.32
C ARG A 174 6.15 7.23 -7.26
N ILE A 175 5.85 8.03 -8.28
CA ILE A 175 6.18 9.45 -8.34
C ILE A 175 5.09 10.20 -7.55
N PRO A 176 5.38 10.74 -6.36
CA PRO A 176 4.41 11.56 -5.63
C PRO A 176 4.15 12.88 -6.36
N ILE A 177 2.99 13.47 -6.15
CA ILE A 177 2.70 14.82 -6.66
C ILE A 177 3.35 15.83 -5.70
N VAL A 178 4.19 16.73 -6.23
CA VAL A 178 4.86 17.77 -5.45
C VAL A 178 4.14 19.10 -5.65
N TYR A 179 3.69 19.71 -4.56
CA TYR A 179 3.10 21.05 -4.52
C TYR A 179 4.07 22.02 -3.85
N VAL A 180 4.27 23.19 -4.44
CA VAL A 180 4.98 24.31 -3.79
C VAL A 180 3.92 25.34 -3.41
N ILE A 181 3.89 25.70 -2.13
CA ILE A 181 2.91 26.60 -1.54
C ILE A 181 3.67 27.73 -0.85
N GLU A 182 3.34 28.97 -1.19
CA GLU A 182 3.89 30.15 -0.52
C GLU A 182 2.94 30.60 0.60
N GLU A 183 3.49 31.12 1.70
CA GLU A 183 2.71 31.67 2.81
C GLU A 183 1.74 32.75 2.30
N GLY A 184 0.44 32.60 2.58
CA GLY A 184 -0.60 33.51 2.13
C GLY A 184 -1.29 33.10 0.83
N ASP A 185 -0.65 32.23 0.03
CA ASP A 185 -1.20 31.66 -1.21
C ASP A 185 -1.61 30.19 -1.01
N GLU A 186 -1.97 29.81 0.22
CA GLU A 186 -2.38 28.44 0.50
C GLU A 186 -3.76 28.13 -0.11
N PRO A 187 -3.90 26.98 -0.80
CA PRO A 187 -5.17 26.60 -1.40
C PRO A 187 -6.26 26.41 -0.35
N GLU A 188 -7.51 26.58 -0.78
CA GLU A 188 -8.67 26.40 0.09
C GLU A 188 -8.65 25.00 0.72
N GLY A 189 -8.79 24.94 2.04
CA GLY A 189 -8.77 23.69 2.79
C GLY A 189 -7.39 23.17 3.19
N PHE A 190 -6.27 23.82 2.82
CA PHE A 190 -4.92 23.38 3.20
C PHE A 190 -4.75 23.22 4.72
N ARG A 191 -5.21 24.20 5.51
CA ARG A 191 -5.14 24.15 6.98
C ARG A 191 -5.97 23.02 7.59
N ASP A 192 -7.16 22.80 7.03
CA ASP A 192 -8.06 21.72 7.45
C ASP A 192 -7.48 20.35 7.10
N MET A 193 -6.85 20.20 5.94
CA MET A 193 -6.11 19.00 5.54
C MET A 193 -5.01 18.67 6.55
N ILE A 194 -4.15 19.64 6.92
CA ILE A 194 -3.09 19.41 7.92
C ILE A 194 -3.69 18.94 9.25
N THR A 195 -4.75 19.62 9.72
CA THR A 195 -5.44 19.25 10.97
C THR A 195 -6.02 17.84 10.92
N LYS A 196 -6.61 17.46 9.78
CA LYS A 196 -7.16 16.12 9.55
C LYS A 196 -6.09 15.05 9.40
N MET A 197 -4.86 15.39 9.05
CA MET A 197 -3.78 14.41 8.89
C MET A 197 -2.91 14.28 10.15
N ALA A 198 -3.02 15.21 11.09
CA ALA A 198 -2.28 15.20 12.34
C ALA A 198 -2.44 13.90 13.17
N TRP A 199 -3.59 13.21 13.11
CA TRP A 199 -3.76 11.93 13.82
C TRP A 199 -2.92 10.78 13.23
N ARG A 200 -2.36 10.96 12.03
CA ARG A 200 -1.55 9.95 11.31
C ARG A 200 -0.05 10.22 11.45
N ASP A 201 0.31 11.20 12.28
CA ASP A 201 1.69 11.64 12.52
C ASP A 201 2.47 10.63 13.36
N ALA A 202 3.54 10.09 12.77
CA ALA A 202 4.42 9.15 13.45
C ALA A 202 5.23 9.81 14.60
N ALA A 203 5.54 11.10 14.50
CA ALA A 203 6.25 11.84 15.55
C ALA A 203 5.37 12.04 16.80
N LEU A 204 4.05 12.21 16.63
CA LEU A 204 3.10 12.24 17.75
C LEU A 204 2.98 10.89 18.45
N GLU A 205 3.03 9.77 17.72
CA GLU A 205 3.01 8.42 18.31
C GLU A 205 4.25 8.17 19.19
N LEU A 206 5.45 8.46 18.69
CA LEU A 206 6.71 8.31 19.44
C LEU A 206 6.75 9.16 20.71
N ARG A 207 6.33 10.44 20.62
CA ARG A 207 6.29 11.35 21.77
C ARG A 207 5.28 10.90 22.84
N ASN A 208 4.15 10.31 22.43
CA ASN A 208 3.17 9.79 23.37
C ASN A 208 3.71 8.57 24.13
N ASP A 209 4.55 7.75 23.50
CA ASP A 209 5.21 6.63 24.17
C ASP A 209 6.34 7.09 25.09
N ASP A 210 7.16 8.08 24.70
CA ASP A 210 8.17 8.69 25.58
C ASP A 210 7.54 9.31 26.85
N LYS A 211 6.40 10.01 26.70
CA LYS A 211 5.66 10.57 27.84
C LYS A 211 5.06 9.49 28.76
N LYS A 212 4.63 8.35 28.21
CA LYS A 212 4.17 7.21 29.02
C LYS A 212 5.34 6.59 29.78
N GLU A 213 6.51 6.49 29.15
CA GLU A 213 7.70 5.93 29.79
C GLU A 213 8.22 6.83 30.93
N ASP A 214 8.25 8.15 30.73
CA ASP A 214 8.65 9.13 31.75
C ASP A 214 7.64 9.23 32.92
N SER A 215 6.34 9.11 32.62
CA SER A 215 5.28 8.97 33.63
C SER A 215 5.42 7.69 34.47
N SER A 216 5.84 6.59 33.84
CA SER A 216 6.11 5.31 34.53
C SER A 216 7.32 5.39 35.47
N LYS A 217 8.36 6.14 35.08
CA LYS A 217 9.58 6.35 35.88
C LYS A 217 9.31 7.26 37.08
N LYS A 218 8.48 8.30 36.92
CA LYS A 218 8.02 9.17 38.04
C LYS A 218 7.16 8.43 39.07
N LYS A 219 6.36 7.43 38.66
CA LYS A 219 5.57 6.60 39.59
C LYS A 219 6.39 5.62 40.42
N LYS A 220 7.59 5.21 39.95
CA LYS A 220 8.50 4.31 40.69
C LYS A 220 9.40 5.03 41.70
N TRP A 221 9.71 6.31 41.48
CA TRP A 221 10.65 7.07 42.33
C TRP A 221 10.20 7.24 43.79
N TRP A 222 8.89 7.25 44.06
CA TRP A 222 8.33 7.37 45.42
C TRP A 222 8.28 6.04 46.20
N GLN A 223 8.54 4.90 45.55
CA GLN A 223 8.48 3.58 46.21
C GLN A 223 9.79 3.19 46.93
N PHE A 224 10.85 4.00 46.81
CA PHE A 224 12.17 3.73 47.41
C PHE A 224 12.44 4.51 48.71
N TRP A 225 11.46 5.26 49.23
CA TRP A 225 11.54 5.92 50.54
C TRP A 225 10.45 5.34 51.47
N LYS A 226 10.72 4.16 52.02
CA LYS A 226 10.12 3.63 53.25
C LYS A 226 11.15 2.80 54.00
#